data_AF-A0A1C3J5C3-F1
#
_entry.id   AF-A0A1C3J5C3-F1
#
_cell.length_a   1.000
_cell.length_b   1.000
_cell.length_c   1.000
_cell.angle_alpha   90.00
_cell.angle_beta   90.00
_cell.angle_gamma   90.00
#
_symmetry.space_group_name_H-M   'P 1'
#
loop_
_entity.id
_entity.type
_entity.pdbx_description
1 polymer ?
#
loop_
_entity_poly.entity_id
_entity_poly.type
_entity_poly.pdbx_seq_one_letter_code
_entity_poly.pdbx_strand_id
1 'polypeptide(L)'
;MKDPDVEFSKWKLERKKGSLRFTARTSFPAILGVMVGRSIEPLFMSESVWGWAQTTDVLMSGFWGSIGAIPLSYAIWCWREKKYKHHVANLQQRR
;
A
#
# COMPACT_ATOMS: atom_id res chain seq x y z
N MET A 1 11.08 19.14 13.80
CA MET A 1 12.19 18.28 13.31
C MET A 1 11.85 16.85 13.69
N LYS A 2 11.89 15.92 12.74
CA LYS A 2 11.46 14.53 12.96
C LYS A 2 12.72 13.71 13.20
N ASP A 3 12.88 13.19 14.42
CA ASP A 3 14.11 12.52 14.83
C ASP A 3 14.37 11.27 13.97
N PRO A 4 15.50 11.17 13.24
CA PRO A 4 15.81 10.03 12.39
C PRO A 4 15.87 8.71 13.17
N ASP A 5 16.21 8.76 14.46
CA ASP A 5 16.28 7.59 15.35
C ASP A 5 14.89 7.01 15.69
N VAL A 6 13.88 7.87 15.76
CA VAL A 6 12.48 7.46 15.98
C VAL A 6 11.94 6.77 14.73
N GLU A 7 12.24 7.29 13.54
CA GLU A 7 11.85 6.64 12.28
C GLU A 7 12.56 5.29 12.08
N PHE A 8 13.84 5.21 12.46
CA PHE A 8 14.62 3.97 12.43
C PHE A 8 14.05 2.91 13.37
N SER A 9 13.71 3.29 14.60
CA SER A 9 13.12 2.39 15.61
C SER A 9 11.74 1.88 15.17
N LYS A 10 10.91 2.75 14.59
CA LYS A 10 9.62 2.37 14.00
C LYS A 10 9.79 1.38 12.85
N TRP A 11 10.72 1.64 11.94
CA TRP A 11 10.99 0.75 10.82
C TRP A 11 11.53 -0.62 11.27
N LYS A 12 12.40 -0.65 12.28
CA LYS A 12 12.89 -1.90 12.89
C LYS A 12 11.74 -2.76 13.45
N LEU A 13 10.74 -2.12 14.07
CA LEU A 13 9.54 -2.80 14.58
C LEU A 13 8.63 -3.27 13.44
N GLU A 14 8.46 -2.47 12.39
CA GLU A 14 7.69 -2.85 11.20
C GLU A 14 8.34 -4.01 10.44
N ARG A 15 9.67 -4.02 10.30
CA ARG A 15 10.43 -5.12 9.70
C ARG A 15 10.10 -6.47 10.34
N LYS A 16 10.00 -6.52 11.67
CA LYS A 16 9.64 -7.74 12.42
C LYS A 16 8.23 -8.25 12.09
N LYS A 17 7.32 -7.37 11.67
CA LYS A 17 5.94 -7.75 11.30
C LYS A 17 5.85 -8.37 9.90
N GLY A 18 6.93 -8.29 9.11
CA GLY A 18 7.06 -8.92 7.80
C GLY A 18 6.61 -8.04 6.62
N SER A 19 7.21 -8.31 5.46
CA SER A 19 6.99 -7.57 4.21
C SER A 19 5.56 -7.71 3.70
N LEU A 20 5.00 -8.93 3.71
CA LEU A 20 3.64 -9.22 3.25
C LEU A 20 2.59 -8.38 4.00
N ARG A 21 2.73 -8.28 5.32
CA ARG A 21 1.80 -7.53 6.15
C ARG A 21 1.89 -6.03 5.90
N PHE A 22 3.09 -5.52 5.61
CA PHE A 22 3.26 -4.14 5.19
C PHE A 22 2.60 -3.91 3.83
N THR A 23 2.96 -4.70 2.82
CA THR A 23 2.42 -4.59 1.47
C THR A 23 0.90 -4.63 1.47
N ALA A 24 0.27 -5.57 2.18
CA ALA A 24 -1.18 -5.66 2.30
C ALA A 24 -1.78 -4.40 2.96
N ARG A 25 -1.19 -3.89 4.05
CA ARG A 25 -1.68 -2.68 4.73
C ARG A 25 -1.54 -1.42 3.89
N THR A 26 -0.50 -1.33 3.07
CA THR A 26 -0.24 -0.16 2.24
C THR A 26 -1.07 -0.19 0.96
N SER A 27 -1.27 -1.37 0.36
CA SER A 27 -2.05 -1.52 -0.87
C SER A 27 -3.56 -1.52 -0.64
N PHE A 28 -4.03 -2.04 0.50
CA PHE A 28 -5.46 -2.23 0.76
C PHE A 28 -6.30 -0.93 0.68
N PRO A 29 -5.90 0.20 1.31
CA PRO A 29 -6.64 1.44 1.17
C PRO A 29 -6.68 1.97 -0.26
N ALA A 30 -5.60 1.78 -1.03
CA ALA A 30 -5.56 2.20 -2.43
C ALA A 30 -6.53 1.37 -3.29
N ILE A 31 -6.55 0.06 -3.10
CA ILE A 31 -7.47 -0.86 -3.81
C ILE A 31 -8.93 -0.53 -3.45
N LEU A 32 -9.22 -0.35 -2.14
CA LEU A 32 -10.56 0.05 -1.70
C LEU A 32 -10.98 1.41 -2.27
N GLY A 33 -10.08 2.40 -2.29
CA GLY A 33 -10.37 3.72 -2.84
C GLY A 33 -10.81 3.66 -4.31
N VAL A 34 -10.16 2.82 -5.11
CA VAL A 34 -10.54 2.59 -6.52
C VAL A 34 -11.94 1.96 -6.61
N MET A 35 -12.20 0.92 -5.82
CA MET A 35 -13.50 0.23 -5.84
C MET A 35 -14.65 1.14 -5.39
N VAL A 36 -14.44 1.95 -4.34
CA VAL A 36 -15.43 2.92 -3.88
C VAL A 36 -15.66 3.98 -4.95
N GLY A 37 -14.59 4.55 -5.53
CA GLY A 37 -14.71 5.54 -6.59
C GLY A 37 -15.53 5.04 -7.78
N ARG A 38 -15.32 3.80 -8.20
CA ARG A 38 -16.09 3.15 -9.28
C ARG A 38 -17.51 2.78 -8.90
N SER A 39 -17.83 2.72 -7.62
CA SER A 39 -19.19 2.45 -7.13
C SER A 39 -20.05 3.72 -7.04
N ILE A 40 -19.44 4.91 -6.93
CA ILE A 40 -20.19 6.17 -6.79
C ILE A 40 -21.01 6.48 -8.04
N GLU A 41 -20.41 6.33 -9.22
CA GLU A 41 -21.08 6.63 -10.48
C GLU A 41 -22.38 5.81 -10.69
N PRO A 42 -22.39 4.48 -10.59
CA PRO A 42 -23.62 3.70 -10.70
C PRO A 42 -24.63 3.94 -9.56
N LEU A 43 -24.17 4.24 -8.33
CA LEU A 43 -25.06 4.48 -7.18
C LEU A 43 -25.80 5.83 -7.25
N PHE A 44 -25.15 6.87 -7.79
CA PHE A 44 -25.67 8.25 -7.69
C PHE A 44 -26.10 8.85 -9.04
N MET A 45 -25.58 8.36 -10.17
CA MET A 45 -25.84 8.95 -11.48
C MET A 45 -26.76 8.11 -12.37
N SER A 46 -27.03 6.85 -12.02
CA SER A 46 -27.84 5.96 -12.86
C SER A 46 -29.21 5.68 -12.24
N GLU A 47 -30.28 5.80 -13.04
CA GLU A 47 -31.61 5.26 -12.69
C GLU A 47 -31.67 3.73 -12.81
N SER A 48 -30.56 3.09 -13.20
CA SER A 48 -30.50 1.64 -13.41
C SER A 48 -30.32 0.88 -12.09
N VAL A 49 -31.09 -0.19 -11.92
CA VAL A 49 -30.99 -1.10 -10.76
C VAL A 49 -29.60 -1.71 -10.69
N TRP A 50 -29.00 -1.73 -9.50
CA TRP A 50 -27.68 -2.29 -9.27
C TRP A 50 -27.56 -3.70 -9.85
N GLY A 51 -26.79 -3.83 -10.92
CA GLY A 51 -26.75 -5.03 -11.75
C GLY A 51 -25.51 -5.88 -11.52
N TRP A 52 -25.57 -7.11 -12.02
CA TRP A 52 -24.41 -8.01 -12.01
C TRP A 52 -23.22 -7.40 -12.75
N ALA A 53 -23.47 -6.73 -13.89
CA ALA A 53 -22.45 -6.05 -14.68
C ALA A 53 -21.67 -4.96 -13.91
N GLN A 54 -22.35 -4.17 -13.08
CA GLN A 54 -21.71 -3.14 -12.25
C GLN A 54 -20.86 -3.77 -11.14
N THR A 55 -21.34 -4.88 -10.56
CA THR A 55 -20.58 -5.63 -9.56
C THR A 55 -19.29 -6.21 -10.16
N THR A 56 -19.35 -6.78 -11.37
CA THR A 56 -18.15 -7.28 -12.06
C THR A 56 -17.18 -6.16 -12.40
N ASP A 57 -17.67 -4.99 -12.81
CA ASP A 57 -16.81 -3.86 -13.16
C ASP A 57 -16.09 -3.29 -11.93
N VAL A 58 -16.79 -3.17 -10.80
CA VAL A 58 -16.18 -2.76 -9.51
C VAL A 58 -15.12 -3.78 -9.08
N LEU A 59 -15.40 -5.08 -9.17
CA LEU A 59 -14.43 -6.14 -8.84
C LEU A 59 -13.21 -6.12 -9.78
N MET A 60 -13.42 -5.97 -11.09
CA MET A 60 -12.37 -5.83 -12.09
C MET A 60 -11.50 -4.61 -11.80
N SER A 61 -12.11 -3.47 -11.45
CA SER A 61 -11.38 -2.25 -11.10
C SER A 61 -10.49 -2.43 -9.87
N GLY A 62 -10.97 -3.15 -8.85
CA GLY A 62 -10.17 -3.53 -7.68
C GLY A 62 -9.00 -4.44 -8.06
N PHE A 63 -9.24 -5.43 -8.93
CA PHE A 63 -8.21 -6.33 -9.43
C PHE A 63 -7.11 -5.57 -10.21
N TRP A 64 -7.48 -4.70 -11.15
CA TRP A 64 -6.53 -3.86 -11.87
C TRP A 64 -5.79 -2.90 -10.94
N GLY A 65 -6.48 -2.33 -9.96
CA GLY A 65 -5.86 -1.51 -8.91
C GLY A 65 -4.83 -2.30 -8.10
N SER A 66 -5.09 -3.58 -7.81
CA SER A 66 -4.18 -4.44 -7.06
C SER A 66 -2.87 -4.73 -7.79
N ILE A 67 -2.91 -4.85 -9.13
CA ILE A 67 -1.73 -5.06 -9.99
C ILE A 67 -0.75 -3.89 -9.87
N GLY A 68 -1.23 -2.66 -9.68
CA GLY A 68 -0.36 -1.49 -9.42
C GLY A 68 0.01 -1.34 -7.94
N ALA A 69 -0.97 -1.44 -7.05
CA ALA A 69 -0.81 -1.12 -5.64
C ALA A 69 0.09 -2.11 -4.88
N ILE A 70 0.00 -3.41 -5.20
CA ILE A 70 0.79 -4.45 -4.52
C ILE A 70 2.28 -4.34 -4.87
N PRO A 71 2.70 -4.32 -6.15
CA PRO A 71 4.10 -4.17 -6.51
C PRO A 71 4.70 -2.85 -6.03
N LEU A 72 3.97 -1.73 -6.14
CA LEU A 72 4.44 -0.45 -5.64
C LEU A 72 4.67 -0.47 -4.12
N SER A 73 3.73 -1.04 -3.37
CA SER A 73 3.88 -1.19 -1.91
C SER A 73 5.07 -2.07 -1.53
N TYR A 74 5.32 -3.13 -2.30
CA TYR A 74 6.51 -3.97 -2.13
C TYR A 74 7.81 -3.24 -2.50
N ALA A 75 7.82 -2.45 -3.57
CA ALA A 75 8.97 -1.62 -3.95
C ALA A 75 9.32 -0.60 -2.85
N ILE A 76 8.30 0.03 -2.23
CA ILE A 76 8.49 0.93 -1.08
C ILE A 76 9.13 0.19 0.10
N TRP A 77 8.70 -1.05 0.37
CA TRP A 77 9.33 -1.88 1.40
C TRP A 77 10.81 -2.11 1.11
N CYS A 78 11.14 -2.57 -0.09
CA CYS A 78 12.52 -2.83 -0.52
C CYS A 78 13.40 -1.58 -0.42
N TRP A 79 12.86 -0.42 -0.83
CA TRP A 79 13.57 0.85 -0.73
C TRP A 79 13.88 1.24 0.73
N ARG A 80 12.90 1.13 1.62
CA ARG A 80 13.09 1.39 3.06
C ARG A 80 14.06 0.40 3.70
N GLU A 81 14.01 -0.86 3.29
CA GLU A 81 14.96 -1.89 3.73
C GLU A 81 16.39 -1.57 3.31
N LYS A 82 16.60 -1.12 2.07
CA LYS A 82 17.91 -0.68 1.57
C LYS A 82 18.42 0.53 2.35
N LYS A 83 17.55 1.53 2.60
CA LYS A 83 17.89 2.72 3.39
C LYS A 83 18.32 2.35 4.82
N TYR A 84 17.62 1.40 5.45
CA TYR A 84 17.98 0.90 6.78
C TYR A 84 19.35 0.22 6.80
N LYS A 85 19.63 -0.68 5.85
CA LYS A 85 20.93 -1.37 5.75
C LYS A 85 22.08 -0.37 5.58
N HIS A 86 21.90 0.64 4.74
CA HIS A 86 22.87 1.71 4.55
C HIS A 86 23.11 2.52 5.83
N HIS A 87 22.05 2.83 6.58
CA HIS A 87 22.18 3.56 7.85
C HIS A 87 22.96 2.76 8.90
N VAL A 88 22.70 1.46 9.03
CA VAL A 88 23.45 0.58 9.93
C VAL A 88 24.93 0.49 9.53
N ALA A 89 25.24 0.34 8.25
CA ALA A 89 26.62 0.30 7.77
C ALA A 89 27.39 1.58 8.11
N ASN A 90 26.76 2.75 7.92
CA ASN A 90 27.35 4.04 8.29
C ASN A 90 27.59 4.18 9.80
N LEU A 91 26.69 3.64 10.64
CA LEU A 91 26.88 3.63 12.10
C LEU A 91 28.02 2.70 12.53
N GLN A 92 28.20 1.57 11.84
CA GLN A 92 29.31 0.65 12.09
C GLN A 92 30.66 1.23 11.65
N GLN A 93 30.72 2.00 10.57
CA GLN A 93 31.95 2.68 10.15
C GLN A 93 32.37 3.83 11.09
N ARG A 94 31.44 4.40 11.85
CA ARG A 94 31.71 5.51 12.79
C ARG A 94 32.05 5.04 14.21
N ARG A 95 32.03 3.73 14.46
CA ARG A 95 32.32 3.11 15.74
C ARG A 95 33.64 2.35 15.64
#